data_AF-A0A9W4W6M9-F1
#
_entry.id   AF-A0A9W4W6M9-F1
#
_cell.length_a   1.000
_cell.length_b   1.000
_cell.length_c   1.000
_cell.angle_alpha   90.00
_cell.angle_beta   90.00
_cell.angle_gamma   90.00
#
_symmetry.space_group_name_H-M   'P 1'
#
loop_
_entity.id
_entity.type
_entity.pdbx_description
1 polymer ?
#
loop_
_entity_poly.entity_id
_entity_poly.type
_entity_poly.pdbx_seq_one_letter_code
_entity_poly.pdbx_strand_id
1 'polypeptide(L)'
;MSSQPPSLRNLQASTVFLNSAVAGLNLGLSVFVIPRLLESPTPLMLRQWTNMYKRTSRAFPPPILLCVLSYCYLAFAFRQLPSKAKAFATAAALCVSIGPWTRFFLGNINKKLFQKAEETRDMGIMAVGLTQEEEEGAKYLVDQWGLYNLGRSVALGLGGVVGLYTVIS
;
A
#
# COMPACT_ATOMS: atom_id res chain seq x y z
N MET A 1 10.21 -11.40 -33.69
CA MET A 1 10.19 -10.36 -32.63
C MET A 1 10.20 -9.01 -33.32
N SER A 2 9.05 -8.37 -33.57
CA SER A 2 9.07 -7.01 -34.12
C SER A 2 9.71 -6.09 -33.09
N SER A 3 10.70 -5.32 -33.53
CA SER A 3 11.50 -4.44 -32.67
C SER A 3 10.61 -3.33 -32.13
N GLN A 4 10.04 -3.54 -30.94
CA GLN A 4 9.33 -2.49 -30.22
C GLN A 4 10.25 -1.27 -30.07
N PRO A 5 9.71 -0.04 -30.17
CA PRO A 5 10.45 1.16 -29.88
C PRO A 5 11.14 1.05 -28.51
N PRO A 6 12.44 1.41 -28.40
CA PRO A 6 13.18 1.33 -27.13
C PRO A 6 12.48 2.06 -25.98
N SER A 7 11.78 3.16 -26.29
CA SER A 7 10.99 3.94 -25.33
C SER A 7 9.85 3.15 -24.68
N LEU A 8 9.11 2.34 -25.45
CA LEU A 8 8.02 1.51 -24.92
C LEU A 8 8.56 0.40 -24.02
N ARG A 9 9.67 -0.23 -24.42
CA ARG A 9 10.33 -1.27 -23.62
C ARG A 9 10.86 -0.70 -22.30
N ASN A 10 11.49 0.48 -22.34
CA ASN A 10 11.98 1.16 -21.15
C ASN A 10 10.82 1.55 -20.22
N LEU A 11 9.69 2.02 -20.77
CA LEU A 11 8.49 2.34 -20.00
C LEU A 11 7.88 1.11 -19.33
N GLN A 12 7.78 -0.01 -20.04
CA GLN A 12 7.33 -1.28 -19.48
C GLN A 12 8.19 -1.71 -18.29
N ALA A 13 9.51 -1.76 -18.48
CA ALA A 13 10.45 -2.19 -17.45
C ALA A 13 10.42 -1.27 -16.22
N SER A 14 10.43 0.06 -16.43
CA SER A 14 10.39 1.03 -15.33
C SER A 14 9.06 0.98 -14.56
N THR A 15 7.94 0.80 -15.26
CA THR A 15 6.60 0.69 -14.63
C THR A 15 6.51 -0.55 -13.77
N VAL A 16 6.93 -1.72 -14.28
CA VAL A 16 6.91 -2.98 -13.52
C VAL A 16 7.85 -2.92 -12.32
N PHE A 17 9.05 -2.37 -12.50
CA PHE A 17 10.00 -2.17 -11.41
C PHE A 17 9.41 -1.26 -10.32
N LEU A 18 8.89 -0.09 -10.69
CA LEU A 18 8.30 0.85 -9.75
C LEU A 18 7.11 0.25 -9.00
N ASN A 19 6.22 -0.43 -9.72
CA ASN A 19 5.07 -1.09 -9.11
C ASN A 19 5.49 -2.14 -8.08
N SER A 20 6.42 -3.02 -8.46
CA SER A 20 6.94 -4.07 -7.59
C SER A 20 7.66 -3.49 -6.36
N ALA A 21 8.45 -2.43 -6.54
CA ALA A 21 9.15 -1.76 -5.45
C ALA A 21 8.17 -1.14 -4.44
N VAL A 22 7.14 -0.43 -4.91
CA VAL A 22 6.13 0.17 -4.01
C VAL A 22 5.25 -0.91 -3.36
N ALA A 23 4.94 -2.00 -4.07
CA ALA A 23 4.26 -3.16 -3.50
C ALA A 23 5.06 -3.76 -2.33
N GLY A 24 6.37 -3.99 -2.53
CA GLY A 24 7.26 -4.50 -1.49
C GLY A 24 7.37 -3.56 -0.28
N LEU A 25 7.51 -2.26 -0.52
CA LEU A 25 7.53 -1.25 0.55
C LEU A 25 6.22 -1.24 1.35
N ASN A 26 5.06 -1.30 0.68
CA ASN A 26 3.76 -1.30 1.34
C ASN A 26 3.48 -2.60 2.09
N LEU A 27 3.91 -3.74 1.54
CA LEU A 27 3.87 -5.05 2.19
C LEU A 27 4.74 -5.08 3.45
N GLY A 28 5.93 -4.48 3.40
CA GLY A 28 6.86 -4.41 4.52
C GLY A 28 6.27 -3.71 5.75
N LEU A 29 5.31 -2.79 5.56
CA LEU A 29 4.58 -2.20 6.68
C LEU A 29 3.83 -3.26 7.48
N SER A 30 3.11 -4.16 6.81
CA SER A 30 2.35 -5.22 7.47
C SER A 30 3.24 -6.34 8.01
N VAL A 31 4.28 -6.74 7.27
CA VAL A 31 5.09 -7.91 7.61
C VAL A 31 6.15 -7.61 8.67
N PHE A 32 6.73 -6.40 8.65
CA PHE A 32 7.86 -6.06 9.53
C PHE A 32 7.53 -4.94 10.51
N VAL A 33 6.88 -3.86 10.05
CA VAL A 33 6.68 -2.68 10.90
C VAL A 33 5.59 -2.91 11.93
N ILE A 34 4.42 -3.41 11.53
CA ILE A 34 3.28 -3.59 12.45
C ILE A 34 3.60 -4.55 13.61
N PRO A 35 4.19 -5.74 13.40
CA PRO A 35 4.59 -6.60 14.51
C PRO A 35 5.53 -5.89 15.49
N ARG A 36 6.49 -5.11 14.99
CA ARG A 36 7.41 -4.37 15.85
C ARG A 36 6.73 -3.25 16.63
N LEU A 37 5.70 -2.62 16.07
CA LEU A 37 4.90 -1.62 16.78
C LEU A 37 4.14 -2.24 17.96
N LEU A 38 3.58 -3.44 17.78
CA LEU A 38 2.77 -4.14 18.80
C LEU A 38 3.58 -4.54 20.05
N GLU A 39 4.90 -4.64 19.93
CA GLU A 39 5.83 -4.90 21.05
C GLU A 39 6.12 -3.64 21.90
N SER A 40 5.71 -2.45 21.43
CA SER A 40 5.96 -1.19 22.13
C SER A 40 4.84 -0.83 23.11
N PRO A 41 5.11 -0.03 24.16
CA PRO A 41 4.07 0.55 25.01
C PRO A 41 3.04 1.33 24.18
N THR A 42 1.76 1.25 24.56
CA THR A 42 0.64 1.77 23.76
C THR A 42 0.79 3.22 23.29
N PRO A 43 1.16 4.21 24.14
CA PRO A 43 1.34 5.59 23.67
C PRO A 43 2.45 5.72 22.61
N LEU A 44 3.56 4.98 22.79
CA LEU A 44 4.66 4.97 21.83
C LEU A 44 4.26 4.29 20.52
N MET A 45 3.58 3.14 20.60
CA MET A 45 3.05 2.41 19.45
C MET A 45 2.15 3.31 18.59
N LEU A 46 1.18 3.98 19.20
CA LEU A 46 0.23 4.86 18.50
C LEU A 46 0.92 6.06 17.87
N ARG A 47 1.91 6.64 18.55
CA ARG A 47 2.74 7.74 18.00
C ARG A 47 3.57 7.27 16.80
N GLN A 48 4.22 6.11 16.90
CA GLN A 48 5.02 5.54 15.82
C GLN A 48 4.15 5.17 14.62
N TRP A 49 3.00 4.53 14.86
CA TRP A 49 2.01 4.23 13.82
C TRP A 49 1.53 5.52 13.13
N THR A 50 1.18 6.56 13.90
CA THR A 50 0.73 7.86 13.37
C THR A 50 1.77 8.49 12.45
N ASN A 51 3.04 8.50 12.88
CA ASN A 51 4.13 9.07 12.10
C ASN A 51 4.42 8.25 10.84
N MET A 52 4.43 6.93 10.96
CA MET A 52 4.55 6.01 9.82
C MET A 52 3.44 6.27 8.81
N TYR A 53 2.17 6.25 9.25
CA TYR A 53 1.02 6.46 8.38
C TYR A 53 1.08 7.82 7.66
N LYS A 54 1.36 8.92 8.39
CA LYS A 54 1.47 10.27 7.80
C LYS A 54 2.59 10.36 6.76
N ARG A 55 3.66 9.59 6.90
CA ARG A 55 4.77 9.55 5.93
C ARG A 55 4.40 8.73 4.71
N THR A 56 3.87 7.53 4.91
CA THR A 56 3.55 6.60 3.81
C THR A 56 2.34 7.06 2.99
N SER A 57 1.33 7.67 3.63
CA SER A 57 0.16 8.23 2.95
C SER A 57 0.50 9.39 2.01
N ARG A 58 1.66 10.04 2.19
CA ARG A 58 2.18 11.05 1.26
C ARG A 58 3.16 10.46 0.24
N ALA A 59 3.97 9.50 0.65
CA ALA A 59 5.02 8.94 -0.20
C ALA A 59 4.52 7.94 -1.25
N PHE A 60 3.49 7.15 -0.94
CA PHE A 60 3.04 6.05 -1.82
C PHE A 60 2.08 6.45 -2.94
N PRO A 61 1.16 7.43 -2.78
CA PRO A 61 0.24 7.76 -3.88
C PRO A 61 0.91 8.24 -5.18
N PRO A 62 1.94 9.10 -5.16
CA PRO A 62 2.58 9.57 -6.40
C PRO A 62 3.12 8.45 -7.30
N PRO A 63 3.93 7.48 -6.81
CA PRO A 63 4.42 6.41 -7.66
C PRO A 63 3.33 5.42 -8.07
N ILE A 64 2.30 5.18 -7.24
CA ILE A 64 1.14 4.36 -7.63
C ILE A 64 0.38 5.03 -8.79
N LEU A 65 0.14 6.34 -8.72
CA LEU A 65 -0.50 7.09 -9.78
C LEU A 65 0.31 7.04 -11.08
N LEU A 66 1.64 7.17 -10.99
CA LEU A 66 2.52 7.01 -12.14
C LEU A 66 2.37 5.63 -12.77
N CYS A 67 2.34 4.56 -11.97
CA CYS A 67 2.12 3.20 -12.46
C CYS A 67 0.76 3.06 -13.16
N VAL A 68 -0.31 3.61 -12.60
CA VAL A 68 -1.65 3.61 -13.22
C VAL A 68 -1.61 4.29 -14.59
N LEU A 69 -1.06 5.49 -14.66
CA LEU A 69 -0.97 6.25 -15.91
C LEU A 69 -0.14 5.51 -16.96
N SER A 70 1.00 4.94 -16.56
CA SER A 70 1.86 4.18 -17.45
C SER A 70 1.20 2.90 -17.95
N TYR A 71 0.52 2.13 -17.10
CA TYR A 71 -0.22 0.94 -17.53
C TYR A 71 -1.41 1.28 -18.44
N CYS A 72 -2.16 2.35 -18.15
CA CYS A 72 -3.23 2.82 -19.05
C CYS A 72 -2.68 3.22 -20.41
N TYR A 73 -1.55 3.94 -20.44
CA TYR A 73 -0.89 4.29 -21.69
C TYR A 73 -0.39 3.05 -22.46
N LEU A 74 0.22 2.09 -21.77
CA LEU A 74 0.65 0.83 -22.37
C LEU A 74 -0.55 0.03 -22.92
N ALA A 75 -1.67 -0.03 -22.19
CA ALA A 75 -2.89 -0.67 -22.67
C ALA A 75 -3.39 -0.02 -23.98
N PHE A 76 -3.35 1.31 -24.06
CA PHE A 76 -3.69 2.05 -25.28
C PHE A 76 -2.68 1.83 -26.41
N ALA A 77 -1.37 1.86 -26.13
CA ALA A 77 -0.31 1.65 -27.10
C ALA A 77 -0.36 0.25 -27.72
N PHE A 78 -0.73 -0.76 -26.93
CA PHE A 78 -0.91 -2.15 -27.37
C PHE A 78 -2.34 -2.50 -27.76
N ARG A 79 -3.22 -1.52 -28.06
CA ARG A 79 -4.64 -1.77 -28.41
C ARG A 79 -4.86 -2.75 -29.57
N GLN A 80 -3.90 -2.86 -30.49
CA GLN A 80 -3.94 -3.80 -31.62
C GLN A 80 -3.62 -5.26 -31.20
N LEU A 81 -3.13 -5.47 -29.97
CA LEU A 81 -2.90 -6.78 -29.35
C LEU A 81 -3.82 -6.91 -28.13
N PRO A 82 -5.07 -7.39 -28.32
CA PRO A 82 -6.10 -7.37 -27.27
C PRO A 82 -5.67 -8.04 -25.96
N SER A 83 -4.91 -9.13 -26.03
CA SER A 83 -4.43 -9.82 -24.83
C SER A 83 -3.48 -8.96 -23.99
N LYS A 84 -2.52 -8.27 -24.63
CA LYS A 84 -1.59 -7.37 -23.93
C LYS A 84 -2.28 -6.12 -23.41
N ALA A 85 -3.17 -5.54 -24.21
CA ALA A 85 -3.96 -4.39 -23.81
C ALA A 85 -4.81 -4.68 -22.57
N LYS A 86 -5.52 -5.82 -22.57
CA LYS A 86 -6.32 -6.28 -21.42
C LYS A 86 -5.46 -6.49 -20.18
N ALA A 87 -4.30 -7.15 -20.32
CA ALA A 87 -3.44 -7.42 -19.17
C ALA A 87 -2.86 -6.13 -18.55
N PHE A 88 -2.41 -5.15 -19.35
CA PHE A 88 -2.01 -3.84 -18.83
C PHE A 88 -3.18 -3.07 -18.19
N ALA A 89 -4.38 -3.14 -18.78
CA ALA A 89 -5.58 -2.55 -18.18
C ALA A 89 -5.94 -3.21 -16.84
N THR A 90 -5.80 -4.53 -16.73
CA THR A 90 -5.97 -5.27 -15.47
C THR A 90 -4.94 -4.83 -14.43
N ALA A 91 -3.67 -4.68 -14.81
CA ALA A 91 -2.64 -4.17 -13.91
C ALA A 91 -2.96 -2.75 -13.40
N ALA A 92 -3.43 -1.86 -14.28
CA ALA A 92 -3.90 -0.52 -13.89
C ALA A 92 -5.09 -0.59 -12.91
N ALA A 93 -6.08 -1.43 -13.19
CA ALA A 93 -7.26 -1.60 -12.35
C ALA A 93 -6.90 -2.10 -10.94
N LEU A 94 -5.96 -3.03 -10.84
CA LEU A 94 -5.44 -3.52 -9.55
C LEU A 94 -4.78 -2.40 -8.74
N CYS A 95 -3.98 -1.53 -9.38
CA CYS A 95 -3.39 -0.37 -8.71
C CYS A 95 -4.46 0.65 -8.28
N VAL A 96 -5.48 0.90 -9.11
CA VAL A 96 -6.59 1.81 -8.78
C VAL A 96 -7.42 1.30 -7.60
N SER A 97 -7.61 -0.02 -7.49
CA SER A 97 -8.43 -0.65 -6.43
C SER A 97 -7.97 -0.33 -5.00
N ILE A 98 -6.71 0.07 -4.82
CA ILE A 98 -6.10 0.44 -3.54
C ILE A 98 -6.82 1.64 -2.90
N GLY A 99 -7.24 2.62 -3.71
CA GLY A 99 -7.94 3.81 -3.22
C GLY A 99 -9.27 3.45 -2.55
N PRO A 100 -10.21 2.82 -3.28
CA PRO A 100 -11.48 2.33 -2.72
C PRO A 100 -11.28 1.38 -1.54
N TRP A 101 -10.35 0.43 -1.60
CA TRP A 101 -10.04 -0.47 -0.49
C TRP A 101 -9.66 0.29 0.79
N THR A 102 -8.76 1.26 0.65
CA THR A 102 -8.30 2.07 1.77
C THR A 102 -9.44 2.86 2.39
N ARG A 103 -10.31 3.44 1.57
CA ARG A 103 -11.46 4.20 2.07
C ARG A 103 -12.44 3.30 2.82
N PHE A 104 -12.75 2.13 2.28
CA PHE A 104 -13.78 1.25 2.82
C PHE A 104 -13.34 0.49 4.07
N PHE A 105 -12.16 -0.15 4.04
CA PHE A 105 -11.71 -1.02 5.12
C PHE A 105 -10.84 -0.29 6.15
N LEU A 106 -9.94 0.60 5.69
CA LEU A 106 -8.99 1.27 6.58
C LEU A 106 -9.49 2.62 7.10
N GLY A 107 -10.50 3.24 6.48
CA GLY A 107 -11.01 4.56 6.87
C GLY A 107 -11.45 4.64 8.34
N ASN A 108 -12.29 3.69 8.76
CA ASN A 108 -12.78 3.63 10.14
C ASN A 108 -11.67 3.29 11.15
N ILE A 109 -10.77 2.37 10.79
CA ILE A 109 -9.63 1.98 11.62
C ILE A 109 -8.69 3.18 11.82
N ASN A 110 -8.34 3.87 10.74
CA ASN A 110 -7.50 5.08 10.80
C ASN A 110 -8.10 6.13 11.72
N LYS A 111 -9.41 6.40 11.61
CA LYS A 111 -10.11 7.37 12.47
C LYS A 111 -9.97 7.00 13.95
N LYS A 112 -10.23 5.74 14.30
CA LYS A 112 -10.12 5.25 15.68
C LYS A 112 -8.68 5.30 16.21
N LEU A 113 -7.70 4.94 15.38
CA LEU A 113 -6.29 4.99 15.76
C LEU A 113 -5.80 6.42 15.98
N PHE A 114 -6.23 7.38 15.16
CA PHE A 114 -5.93 8.80 15.40
C PHE A 114 -6.59 9.34 16.66
N GLN A 115 -7.82 8.94 16.96
CA GLN A 115 -8.49 9.31 18.21
C GLN A 115 -7.70 8.81 19.43
N LYS A 116 -7.36 7.51 19.46
CA LYS A 116 -6.53 6.93 20.52
C LYS A 116 -5.14 7.57 20.63
N ALA A 117 -4.53 7.93 19.50
CA ALA A 117 -3.24 8.60 19.49
C ALA A 117 -3.30 10.00 20.12
N GLU A 118 -4.43 10.71 19.99
CA GLU A 118 -4.65 12.00 20.63
C GLU A 118 -4.94 11.84 22.12
N GLU A 119 -5.79 10.88 22.50
CA GLU A 119 -6.10 10.57 23.90
C GLU A 119 -4.84 10.22 24.71
N THR A 120 -3.91 9.48 24.11
CA THR A 120 -2.67 9.03 24.75
C THR A 120 -1.50 10.00 24.61
N ARG A 121 -1.70 11.14 23.96
CA ARG A 121 -0.62 12.07 23.61
C ARG A 121 0.11 12.65 24.82
N ASP A 122 -0.66 12.98 25.86
CA ASP A 122 -0.16 13.67 27.05
C ASP A 122 0.21 12.71 28.19
N MET A 123 -0.03 11.40 28.04
CA MET A 123 0.24 10.36 29.05
C MET A 123 1.73 9.98 29.20
N GLY A 124 2.63 10.62 28.43
CA GLY A 124 4.03 10.20 28.36
C GLY A 124 4.23 8.85 27.66
N ILE A 125 5.44 8.29 27.70
CA ILE A 125 5.80 7.08 26.92
C ILE A 125 5.34 5.78 27.61
N MET A 126 5.16 5.79 28.93
CA MET A 126 5.13 4.57 29.76
C MET A 126 3.73 3.99 30.06
N ALA A 127 2.70 4.32 29.29
CA ALA A 127 1.34 3.78 29.45
C ALA A 127 0.75 3.88 30.88
N VAL A 128 1.27 4.80 31.70
CA VAL A 128 0.84 4.95 33.09
C VAL A 128 -0.58 5.51 33.10
N GLY A 129 -1.53 4.74 33.63
CA GLY A 129 -2.94 5.13 33.73
C GLY A 129 -3.85 4.61 32.61
N LEU A 130 -3.33 3.83 31.65
CA LEU A 130 -4.17 3.09 30.71
C LEU A 130 -4.72 1.83 31.36
N THR A 131 -6.02 1.59 31.18
CA THR A 131 -6.61 0.30 31.52
C THR A 131 -6.14 -0.78 30.55
N GLN A 132 -6.14 -2.03 31.00
CA GLN A 132 -5.78 -3.18 30.16
C GLN A 132 -6.67 -3.28 28.91
N GLU A 133 -7.96 -2.97 29.04
CA GLU A 133 -8.92 -2.98 27.93
C GLU A 133 -8.59 -1.92 26.87
N GLU A 134 -8.19 -0.72 27.29
CA GLU A 134 -7.80 0.37 26.37
C GLU A 134 -6.53 0.02 25.58
N GLU A 135 -5.57 -0.63 26.25
CA GLU A 135 -4.33 -1.13 25.65
C GLU A 135 -4.61 -2.26 24.64
N GLU A 136 -5.37 -3.28 25.04
CA GLU A 136 -5.73 -4.40 24.16
C GLU A 136 -6.53 -3.90 22.95
N GLY A 137 -7.47 -2.97 23.16
CA GLY A 137 -8.23 -2.36 22.08
C GLY A 137 -7.36 -1.53 21.11
N ALA A 138 -6.32 -0.84 21.61
CA ALA A 138 -5.38 -0.11 20.76
C ALA A 138 -4.51 -1.06 19.92
N LYS A 139 -3.96 -2.11 20.55
CA LYS A 139 -3.15 -3.13 19.87
C LYS A 139 -3.96 -3.87 18.82
N TYR A 140 -5.20 -4.26 19.14
CA TYR A 140 -6.11 -4.89 18.19
C TYR A 140 -6.34 -4.02 16.96
N LEU A 141 -6.54 -2.71 17.12
CA LEU A 141 -6.74 -1.81 15.97
C LEU A 141 -5.48 -1.69 15.10
N VAL A 142 -4.28 -1.64 15.70
CA VAL A 142 -3.01 -1.59 14.95
C VAL A 142 -2.77 -2.91 14.20
N ASP A 143 -3.05 -4.04 14.83
CA ASP A 143 -2.95 -5.36 14.21
C ASP A 143 -3.92 -5.51 13.03
N GLN A 144 -5.19 -5.16 13.24
CA GLN A 144 -6.21 -5.13 12.18
C GLN A 144 -5.80 -4.20 11.03
N TRP A 145 -5.25 -3.02 11.32
CA TRP A 145 -4.72 -2.13 10.29
C TRP A 145 -3.65 -2.83 9.45
N GLY A 146 -2.74 -3.56 10.09
CA GLY A 146 -1.71 -4.37 9.42
C GLY A 146 -2.31 -5.42 8.50
N LEU A 147 -3.32 -6.15 8.95
CA LEU A 147 -4.02 -7.16 8.15
C LEU A 147 -4.74 -6.56 6.93
N TYR A 148 -5.50 -5.47 7.10
CA TYR A 148 -6.17 -4.83 5.97
C TYR A 148 -5.20 -4.12 5.01
N ASN A 149 -4.06 -3.63 5.51
CA ASN A 149 -2.98 -3.13 4.66
C ASN A 149 -2.35 -4.26 3.83
N LEU A 150 -2.25 -5.47 4.38
CA LEU A 150 -1.75 -6.63 3.66
C LEU A 150 -2.63 -6.93 2.44
N GLY A 151 -3.96 -6.91 2.60
CA GLY A 151 -4.92 -7.11 1.51
C GLY A 151 -4.70 -6.17 0.32
N ARG A 152 -4.55 -4.87 0.55
CA ARG A 152 -4.22 -3.92 -0.56
C ARG A 152 -2.81 -4.09 -1.11
N SER A 153 -1.86 -4.57 -0.31
CA SER A 153 -0.50 -4.88 -0.78
C SER A 153 -0.51 -6.04 -1.78
N VAL A 154 -1.37 -7.04 -1.55
CA VAL A 154 -1.57 -8.16 -2.48
C VAL A 154 -2.10 -7.65 -3.82
N ALA A 155 -3.12 -6.79 -3.82
CA ALA A 155 -3.64 -6.21 -5.07
C ALA A 155 -2.57 -5.44 -5.85
N LEU A 156 -1.78 -4.60 -5.17
CA LEU A 156 -0.68 -3.85 -5.80
C LEU A 156 0.40 -4.81 -6.36
N GLY A 157 0.78 -5.83 -5.60
CA GLY A 157 1.74 -6.85 -6.02
C GLY A 157 1.26 -7.66 -7.21
N LEU A 158 -0.02 -8.06 -7.25
CA LEU A 158 -0.62 -8.73 -8.40
C LEU A 158 -0.59 -7.85 -9.66
N GLY A 159 -0.77 -6.53 -9.52
CA GLY A 159 -0.58 -5.60 -10.63
C GLY A 159 0.84 -5.67 -11.20
N GLY A 160 1.85 -5.80 -10.33
CA GLY A 160 3.25 -5.96 -10.71
C GLY A 160 3.49 -7.28 -11.45
N VAL A 161 2.95 -8.38 -10.93
CA VAL A 161 3.05 -9.72 -11.54
C VAL A 161 2.40 -9.75 -12.93
N VAL A 162 1.17 -9.23 -13.07
CA VAL A 162 0.47 -9.15 -14.36
C VAL A 162 1.25 -8.28 -15.34
N GLY A 163 1.75 -7.12 -14.88
CA GLY A 163 2.58 -6.25 -15.69
C GLY A 163 3.85 -6.96 -16.19
N LEU A 164 4.58 -7.63 -15.28
CA LEU A 164 5.78 -8.39 -15.63
C LEU A 164 5.49 -9.51 -16.62
N TYR A 165 4.45 -10.31 -16.37
CA TYR A 165 4.02 -11.39 -17.26
C TYR A 165 3.74 -10.87 -18.67
N THR A 166 3.05 -9.74 -18.79
CA THR A 166 2.71 -9.12 -20.09
C THR A 166 3.94 -8.64 -20.86
N VAL A 167 5.00 -8.25 -20.15
CA VAL A 167 6.26 -7.82 -20.76
C VAL A 167 7.05 -9.01 -21.30
N ILE A 168 7.03 -10.15 -20.61
CA ILE A 168 7.80 -11.35 -20.99
C ILE A 168 7.08 -12.27 -21.99
N SER A 169 5.74 -12.25 -22.04
CA SER A 169 4.90 -13.00 -22.99
C SER A 169 4.83 -12.32 -24.36
#